data_AF-A0A2N7G777-F1
#
_entry.id   AF-A0A2N7G777-F1
#
_cell.length_a   1.000
_cell.length_b   1.000
_cell.length_c   1.000
_cell.angle_alpha   90.00
_cell.angle_beta   90.00
_cell.angle_gamma   90.00
#
_symmetry.space_group_name_H-M   'P 1'
#
loop_
_entity.id
_entity.type
_entity.pdbx_description
1 polymer ?
#
loop_
_entity_poly.entity_id
_entity_poly.type
_entity_poly.pdbx_seq_one_letter_code
_entity_poly.pdbx_strand_id
1 'polypeptide(L)'
;MKSKLIALTITATFALASASSFAKSDNHGAYEFQYKGPVEITTVKQITEEASMFKDVDVVVEGQLVKQLSRERFVFSDGTGEVEIELDDINISQAVDQTTTVRLFGEYEGGSKAEIEVDHIVIL
;
A
#
# COMPACT_ATOMS: atom_id res chain seq x y z
N MET A 1 -15.69 20.81 -71.99
CA MET A 1 -16.93 20.01 -72.02
C MET A 1 -17.00 19.18 -70.74
N LYS A 2 -18.19 19.07 -70.14
CA LYS A 2 -18.47 18.58 -68.78
C LYS A 2 -18.66 17.05 -68.74
N SER A 3 -18.21 16.39 -67.67
CA SER A 3 -18.87 15.21 -67.07
C SER A 3 -18.36 15.03 -65.63
N LYS A 4 -19.12 15.50 -64.62
CA LYS A 4 -20.09 14.76 -63.77
C LYS A 4 -19.43 13.89 -62.68
N LEU A 5 -19.70 14.29 -61.43
CA LEU A 5 -19.54 13.60 -60.16
C LEU A 5 -20.08 12.16 -60.19
N ILE A 6 -19.53 11.28 -59.33
CA ILE A 6 -20.27 10.34 -58.46
C ILE A 6 -19.41 10.02 -57.21
N ALA A 7 -20.05 10.07 -56.05
CA ALA A 7 -19.53 9.90 -54.70
C ALA A 7 -19.50 8.43 -54.25
N LEU A 8 -18.71 8.09 -53.21
CA LEU A 8 -19.16 7.18 -52.15
C LEU A 8 -18.26 7.25 -50.90
N THR A 9 -18.77 7.90 -49.85
CA THR A 9 -18.30 7.80 -48.46
C THR A 9 -18.76 6.48 -47.85
N ILE A 10 -17.84 5.71 -47.24
CA ILE A 10 -18.18 4.70 -46.23
C ILE A 10 -17.26 4.94 -45.03
N THR A 11 -17.79 5.66 -44.05
CA THR A 11 -17.24 5.76 -42.69
C THR A 11 -17.71 4.52 -41.93
N ALA A 12 -16.80 3.65 -41.53
CA ALA A 12 -17.11 2.51 -40.66
C ALA A 12 -16.40 2.70 -39.32
N THR A 13 -17.06 3.40 -38.40
CA THR A 13 -16.64 3.55 -37.01
C THR A 13 -16.99 2.25 -36.27
N PHE A 14 -15.99 1.42 -35.95
CA PHE A 14 -16.17 0.29 -35.03
C PHE A 14 -16.20 0.83 -33.59
N ALA A 15 -17.39 0.95 -33.01
CA ALA A 15 -17.54 1.14 -31.57
C ALA A 15 -17.37 -0.22 -30.88
N LEU A 16 -16.18 -0.46 -30.31
CA LEU A 16 -15.96 -1.55 -29.36
C LEU A 16 -16.73 -1.20 -28.08
N ALA A 17 -17.88 -1.85 -27.87
CA ALA A 17 -18.61 -1.76 -26.62
C ALA A 17 -17.82 -2.48 -25.52
N SER A 18 -17.21 -1.71 -24.61
CA SER A 18 -16.60 -2.23 -23.38
C SER A 18 -17.72 -2.77 -22.48
N ALA A 19 -17.80 -4.09 -22.32
CA ALA A 19 -18.69 -4.70 -21.33
C ALA A 19 -18.04 -4.56 -19.95
N SER A 20 -18.46 -3.58 -19.16
CA SER A 20 -18.08 -3.47 -17.75
C SER A 20 -18.91 -4.46 -16.94
N SER A 21 -18.33 -5.61 -16.58
CA SER A 21 -18.92 -6.51 -15.60
C SER A 21 -18.77 -5.91 -14.21
N PHE A 22 -19.87 -5.43 -13.62
CA PHE A 22 -19.90 -5.08 -12.20
C PHE A 22 -20.15 -6.35 -11.39
N ALA A 23 -19.09 -6.89 -10.78
CA ALA A 23 -19.22 -7.87 -9.71
C ALA A 23 -19.78 -7.16 -8.48
N LYS A 24 -20.96 -7.56 -8.02
CA LYS A 24 -21.50 -7.15 -6.71
C LYS A 24 -20.76 -7.93 -5.64
N SER A 25 -19.79 -7.28 -4.99
CA SER A 25 -19.21 -7.79 -3.74
C SER A 25 -20.18 -7.47 -2.62
N ASP A 26 -20.69 -8.50 -1.94
CA ASP A 26 -21.41 -8.36 -0.68
C ASP A 26 -20.41 -7.92 0.38
N ASN A 27 -20.13 -6.61 0.36
CA ASN A 27 -19.25 -5.97 1.30
C ASN A 27 -20.03 -5.88 2.62
N HIS A 28 -19.82 -6.85 3.51
CA HIS A 28 -20.10 -6.65 4.93
C HIS A 28 -19.30 -5.42 5.32
N GLY A 29 -19.96 -4.26 5.39
CA GLY A 29 -19.31 -2.99 5.66
C GLY A 29 -18.58 -3.10 6.98
N ALA A 30 -17.29 -3.38 6.90
CA ALA A 30 -16.37 -3.30 8.01
C ALA A 30 -16.52 -1.87 8.54
N TYR A 31 -16.80 -1.76 9.82
CA TYR A 31 -16.76 -0.47 10.49
C TYR A 31 -15.32 0.04 10.37
N GLU A 32 -15.06 0.91 9.39
CA GLU A 32 -13.74 1.45 9.13
C GLU A 32 -13.53 2.66 10.04
N PHE A 33 -12.99 2.39 11.23
CA PHE A 33 -12.57 3.45 12.14
C PHE A 33 -11.35 4.16 11.55
N GLN A 34 -11.55 5.36 11.00
CA GLN A 34 -10.48 6.16 10.40
C GLN A 34 -10.17 7.38 11.28
N TYR A 35 -9.23 7.22 12.20
CA TYR A 35 -8.70 8.33 13.00
C TYR A 35 -7.69 9.15 12.20
N LYS A 36 -7.96 10.45 12.00
CA LYS A 36 -7.11 11.39 11.24
C LYS A 36 -6.46 12.46 12.11
N GLY A 37 -6.50 12.28 13.44
CA GLY A 37 -5.84 13.19 14.38
C GLY A 37 -4.36 12.87 14.57
N PRO A 38 -3.67 13.61 15.45
CA PRO A 38 -2.29 13.32 15.81
C PRO A 38 -2.15 11.93 16.42
N VAL A 39 -1.08 11.25 16.06
CA VAL A 39 -0.63 9.98 16.63
C VAL A 39 0.84 10.13 17.02
N GLU A 40 1.24 9.47 18.08
CA GLU A 40 2.64 9.43 18.51
C GLU A 40 3.42 8.50 17.59
N ILE A 41 4.54 8.98 17.04
CA ILE A 41 5.38 8.23 16.10
C ILE A 41 6.71 7.89 16.76
N THR A 42 7.09 6.63 16.68
CA THR A 42 8.40 6.13 17.08
C THR A 42 9.30 6.06 15.85
N THR A 43 10.60 6.31 16.02
CA THR A 43 11.58 6.12 14.94
C THR A 43 12.15 4.71 14.94
N VAL A 44 12.53 4.19 13.78
CA VAL A 44 13.23 2.90 13.64
C VAL A 44 14.48 2.88 14.51
N LYS A 45 15.22 4.00 14.55
CA LYS A 45 16.39 4.12 15.41
C LYS A 45 16.04 3.91 16.88
N GLN A 46 15.02 4.58 17.42
CA GLN A 46 14.57 4.40 18.81
C GLN A 46 14.18 2.94 19.09
N ILE A 47 13.43 2.32 18.18
CA ILE A 47 13.06 0.91 18.30
C ILE A 47 14.32 0.05 18.44
N THR A 48 15.29 0.20 17.54
CA THR A 48 16.51 -0.61 17.58
C THR A 48 17.45 -0.33 18.77
N GLU A 49 17.40 0.89 19.34
CA GLU A 49 18.22 1.27 20.49
C GLU A 49 17.59 0.89 21.84
N GLU A 50 16.26 0.85 21.92
CA GLU A 50 15.52 0.69 23.18
C GLU A 50 14.81 -0.66 23.31
N ALA A 51 14.52 -1.35 22.19
CA ALA A 51 13.78 -2.60 22.23
C ALA A 51 14.61 -3.73 22.84
N SER A 52 14.00 -4.40 23.82
CA SER A 52 14.53 -5.62 24.39
C SER A 52 14.31 -6.78 23.41
N MET A 53 15.31 -7.64 23.23
CA MET A 53 15.17 -8.87 22.41
C MET A 53 14.14 -9.90 22.93
N PHE A 54 13.49 -9.62 24.06
CA PHE A 54 12.59 -10.53 24.77
C PHE A 54 11.18 -9.96 24.98
N LYS A 55 10.86 -8.83 24.34
CA LYS A 55 9.56 -8.20 24.47
C LYS A 55 9.12 -7.61 23.14
N ASP A 56 7.88 -7.90 22.82
CA ASP A 56 7.18 -7.28 21.70
C ASP A 56 6.72 -5.90 22.16
N VAL A 57 6.85 -4.91 21.27
CA VAL A 57 6.56 -3.51 21.57
C VAL A 57 5.65 -2.95 20.51
N ASP A 58 4.47 -2.46 20.91
CA ASP A 58 3.57 -1.71 20.03
C ASP A 58 4.29 -0.47 19.49
N VAL A 59 4.28 -0.32 18.17
CA VAL A 59 4.94 0.78 17.48
C VAL A 59 4.02 1.40 16.43
N VAL A 60 4.18 2.71 16.26
CA VAL A 60 3.67 3.43 15.11
C VAL A 60 4.83 4.13 14.43
N VAL A 61 5.09 3.79 13.17
CA VAL A 61 6.22 4.33 12.40
C VAL A 61 5.74 4.97 11.10
N GLU A 62 6.42 6.01 10.63
CA GLU A 62 6.14 6.67 9.34
C GLU A 62 7.37 6.66 8.43
N GLY A 63 7.19 6.25 7.18
CA GLY A 63 8.32 6.04 6.27
C GLY A 63 7.90 5.48 4.91
N GLN A 64 8.81 4.81 4.20
CA GLN A 64 8.57 4.22 2.88
C GLN A 64 8.97 2.75 2.82
N LEU A 65 8.29 1.98 1.97
CA LEU A 65 8.70 0.61 1.59
C LEU A 65 9.77 0.69 0.51
N VAL A 66 11.04 0.57 0.88
CA VAL A 66 12.17 0.79 -0.04
C VAL A 66 12.54 -0.44 -0.86
N LYS A 67 12.11 -1.64 -0.44
CA LYS A 67 12.39 -2.89 -1.15
C LYS A 67 11.39 -3.99 -0.77
N GLN A 68 10.91 -4.77 -1.75
CA GLN A 68 10.22 -6.02 -1.49
C GLN A 68 11.22 -7.19 -1.40
N LEU A 69 11.14 -7.96 -0.32
CA LEU A 69 11.99 -9.14 -0.07
C LEU A 69 11.26 -10.44 -0.45
N SER A 70 9.97 -10.52 -0.12
CA SER A 70 9.10 -11.67 -0.41
C SER A 70 7.66 -11.20 -0.65
N ARG A 71 6.70 -12.13 -0.71
CA ARG A 71 5.27 -11.79 -0.90
C ARG A 71 4.75 -10.86 0.19
N GLU A 72 5.06 -11.15 1.45
CA GLU A 72 4.61 -10.38 2.62
C GLU A 72 5.71 -9.51 3.23
N ARG A 73 6.99 -9.71 2.89
CA ARG A 73 8.09 -9.01 3.55
C ARG A 73 8.74 -7.91 2.75
N PHE A 74 9.02 -6.80 3.42
CA PHE A 74 9.55 -5.57 2.83
C PHE A 74 10.63 -4.97 3.73
N VAL A 75 11.53 -4.18 3.15
CA VAL A 75 12.38 -3.26 3.90
C VAL A 75 11.64 -1.94 3.99
N PHE A 76 11.49 -1.44 5.22
CA PHE A 76 10.95 -0.14 5.53
C PHE A 76 12.06 0.81 5.99
N SER A 77 11.96 2.09 5.63
CA SER A 77 12.82 3.14 6.17
C SER A 77 12.04 4.39 6.56
N ASP A 78 12.35 4.93 7.73
CA ASP A 78 11.90 6.25 8.20
C ASP A 78 12.98 7.34 8.03
N GLY A 79 14.10 7.01 7.39
CA GLY A 79 15.28 7.88 7.25
C GLY A 79 16.21 7.91 8.46
N THR A 80 15.82 7.38 9.62
CA THR A 80 16.68 7.18 10.80
C THR A 80 17.32 5.80 10.82
N GLY A 81 16.67 4.82 10.18
CA GLY A 81 17.15 3.46 10.01
C GLY A 81 16.35 2.68 8.98
N GLU A 82 16.63 1.39 8.91
CA GLU A 82 15.87 0.41 8.12
C GLU A 82 15.51 -0.78 9.00
N VAL A 83 14.35 -1.38 8.74
CA VAL A 83 13.87 -2.59 9.42
C VAL A 83 13.06 -3.43 8.44
N GLU A 84 13.07 -4.76 8.62
CA GLU A 84 12.16 -5.64 7.89
C GLU A 84 10.75 -5.50 8.46
N ILE A 85 9.74 -5.55 7.60
CA ILE A 85 8.34 -5.57 8.02
C ILE A 85 7.65 -6.75 7.35
N GLU A 86 6.64 -7.28 8.02
CA GLU A 86 5.73 -8.29 7.47
C GLU A 86 4.32 -7.68 7.35
N LEU A 87 3.77 -7.74 6.13
CA LEU A 87 2.41 -7.33 5.78
C LEU A 87 1.58 -8.59 5.51
N ASP A 88 1.15 -9.29 6.56
CA ASP A 88 0.28 -10.47 6.43
C ASP A 88 -1.20 -10.09 6.50
N ASP A 89 -2.02 -10.68 5.63
CA ASP A 89 -3.47 -10.40 5.50
C ASP A 89 -3.88 -8.91 5.34
N ILE A 90 -2.94 -8.03 5.00
CA ILE A 90 -3.18 -6.61 4.75
C ILE A 90 -3.73 -6.36 3.35
N ASN A 91 -4.95 -5.81 3.28
CA ASN A 91 -5.59 -5.44 2.03
C ASN A 91 -5.51 -3.93 1.78
N ILE A 92 -4.71 -3.53 0.79
CA ILE A 92 -4.56 -2.13 0.38
C ILE A 92 -5.19 -1.93 -1.00
N SER A 93 -6.09 -0.96 -1.12
CA SER A 93 -6.81 -0.68 -2.37
C SER A 93 -6.00 0.14 -3.39
N GLN A 94 -4.86 0.67 -2.96
CA GLN A 94 -3.97 1.51 -3.76
C GLN A 94 -2.57 0.87 -3.83
N ALA A 95 -1.92 1.01 -4.99
CA ALA A 95 -0.53 0.61 -5.16
C ALA A 95 0.40 1.50 -4.32
N VAL A 96 1.30 0.86 -3.58
CA VAL A 96 2.35 1.49 -2.78
C VAL A 96 3.69 1.26 -3.49
N ASP A 97 4.49 2.30 -3.63
CA ASP A 97 5.85 2.23 -4.15
C ASP A 97 6.85 2.87 -3.17
N GLN A 98 8.13 2.85 -3.55
CA GLN A 98 9.24 3.41 -2.77
C GLN A 98 9.17 4.93 -2.53
N THR A 99 8.22 5.63 -3.14
CA THR A 99 7.98 7.07 -2.93
C THR A 99 6.73 7.34 -2.10
N THR A 100 5.93 6.31 -1.85
CA THR A 100 4.70 6.40 -1.09
C THR A 100 5.03 6.39 0.40
N THR A 101 4.69 7.48 1.09
CA THR A 101 4.80 7.52 2.55
C THR A 101 3.64 6.76 3.17
N VAL A 102 3.96 5.87 4.11
CA VAL A 102 3.00 5.08 4.86
C VAL A 102 3.22 5.26 6.35
N ARG A 103 2.13 5.14 7.11
CA ARG A 103 2.14 4.95 8.55
C ARG A 103 1.78 3.50 8.85
N LEU A 104 2.65 2.82 9.57
CA LEU A 104 2.45 1.43 10.00
C LEU A 104 2.13 1.42 11.49
N PHE A 105 1.13 0.62 11.86
CA PHE A 105 0.81 0.26 13.23
C PHE A 105 1.06 -1.23 13.34
N GLY A 106 1.75 -1.65 14.40
CA GLY A 106 2.09 -3.05 14.59
C GLY A 106 2.95 -3.29 15.81
N GLU A 107 3.51 -4.48 15.89
CA GLU A 107 4.36 -4.93 16.97
C GLU A 107 5.78 -5.12 16.45
N TYR A 108 6.77 -4.53 17.14
CA TYR A 108 8.16 -4.84 16.88
C TYR A 108 8.59 -6.07 17.66
N GLU A 109 9.00 -7.12 16.94
CA GLU A 109 9.61 -8.30 17.51
C GLU A 109 11.14 -8.23 17.40
N GLY A 110 11.83 -8.42 18.52
CA GLY A 110 13.30 -8.40 18.56
C GLY A 110 13.95 -9.76 18.23
N GLY A 111 15.28 -9.84 18.40
CA GLY A 111 16.02 -11.10 18.29
C GLY A 111 16.77 -11.27 16.96
N SER A 112 16.91 -12.50 16.47
CA SER A 112 17.71 -12.81 15.27
C SER A 112 17.04 -12.36 13.96
N LYS A 113 15.73 -12.15 14.00
CA LYS A 113 14.91 -11.64 12.91
C LYS A 113 14.09 -10.46 13.45
N ALA A 114 14.78 -9.34 13.67
CA ALA A 114 14.09 -8.16 14.12
C ALA A 114 13.18 -7.64 13.00
N GLU A 115 11.88 -7.55 13.27
CA GLU A 115 10.88 -7.11 12.29
C GLU A 115 9.72 -6.38 12.96
N ILE A 116 8.92 -5.69 12.14
CA ILE A 116 7.62 -5.15 12.56
C ILE A 116 6.55 -6.00 11.89
N GLU A 117 5.74 -6.70 12.70
CA GLU A 117 4.50 -7.34 12.25
C GLU A 117 3.42 -6.24 12.14
N VAL A 118 2.93 -5.98 10.93
CA VAL A 118 2.03 -4.84 10.70
C VAL A 118 0.56 -5.26 10.78
N ASP A 119 -0.16 -4.66 11.72
CA ASP A 119 -1.61 -4.85 11.88
C ASP A 119 -2.43 -3.92 10.97
N HIS A 120 -1.94 -2.70 10.75
CA HIS A 120 -2.66 -1.67 10.04
C HIS A 120 -1.72 -0.71 9.31
N ILE A 121 -2.11 -0.33 8.10
CA ILE A 121 -1.38 0.61 7.25
C ILE A 121 -2.28 1.77 6.82
N VAL A 122 -1.72 2.98 6.90
CA VAL A 122 -2.33 4.20 6.36
C VAL A 122 -1.39 4.78 5.32
N ILE A 123 -1.89 5.01 4.11
CA ILE A 123 -1.18 5.79 3.08
C ILE A 123 -1.35 7.28 3.38
N LEU A 124 -0.25 8.05 3.39
CA LEU A 124 -0.21 9.47 3.76
C LEU A 124 -0.18 10.41 2.54
#